data_AF-A0A8K0P210-F1
#
_entry.id   AF-A0A8K0P210-F1
#
_cell.length_a   1.000
_cell.length_b   1.000
_cell.length_c   1.000
_cell.angle_alpha   90.00
_cell.angle_beta   90.00
_cell.angle_gamma   90.00
#
_symmetry.space_group_name_H-M   'P 1'
#
loop_
_entity.id
_entity.type
_entity.pdbx_description
1 polymer ?
#
loop_
_entity_poly.entity_id
_entity_poly.type
_entity_poly.pdbx_seq_one_letter_code
_entity_poly.pdbx_strand_id
1 'polypeptide(L)'
;MEVLAKQFRVSDPRGKVLFSADGSEVMVGADILRVTGTGGAIFGGAIQTPLIRADSGNDLRLESPTRSLKVRGPMGVAIESRAGDISASCLTDLKLQSLAGTIRLDSSSVILPRLKTAKILPMSGHRMSAIGGDIPKPRRGHEVFQLCVCGNGKLFLAPPEGICIAGNEVCR
;
A
#
# COMPACT_ATOMS: atom_id res chain seq x y z
N MET A 1 4.51 38.00 -35.58
CA MET A 1 4.06 39.20 -34.83
C MET A 1 4.62 39.06 -33.43
N GLU A 2 5.39 40.05 -33.00
CA GLU A 2 6.07 40.08 -31.69
C GLU A 2 5.56 41.32 -30.94
N VAL A 3 5.27 41.17 -29.66
CA VAL A 3 4.74 42.27 -28.82
C VAL A 3 5.71 42.50 -27.67
N LEU A 4 6.27 43.70 -27.61
CA LEU A 4 7.15 44.13 -26.52
C LEU A 4 6.36 45.08 -25.61
N ALA A 5 6.04 44.65 -24.39
CA ALA A 5 5.29 45.45 -23.43
C ALA A 5 5.70 45.12 -21.99
N LYS A 6 5.56 46.10 -21.08
CA LYS A 6 5.77 45.87 -19.64
C LYS A 6 4.70 44.95 -19.02
N GLN A 7 3.50 44.97 -19.59
CA GLN A 7 2.37 44.15 -19.16
C GLN A 7 1.54 43.78 -20.38
N PHE A 8 1.12 42.51 -20.46
CA PHE A 8 0.17 42.01 -21.43
C PHE A 8 -1.07 41.51 -20.69
N ARG A 9 -2.26 41.92 -21.12
CA ARG A 9 -3.54 41.58 -20.48
C ARG A 9 -4.60 41.31 -21.54
N VAL A 10 -5.31 40.20 -21.38
CA VAL A 10 -6.50 39.83 -22.15
C VAL A 10 -7.66 39.76 -21.18
N SER A 11 -8.71 40.54 -21.44
CA SER A 11 -9.94 40.55 -20.64
C SER A 11 -11.13 40.16 -21.49
N ASP A 12 -12.16 39.62 -20.85
CA ASP A 12 -13.47 39.44 -21.48
C ASP A 12 -14.22 40.79 -21.66
N PRO A 13 -15.34 40.84 -22.39
CA PRO A 13 -16.14 42.05 -22.56
C PRO A 13 -16.72 42.64 -21.27
N ARG A 14 -16.71 41.89 -20.15
CA ARG A 14 -17.17 42.33 -18.82
C ARG A 14 -16.01 42.87 -17.97
N GLY A 15 -14.79 42.85 -18.48
CA GLY A 15 -13.59 43.32 -17.79
C GLY A 15 -12.88 42.26 -16.92
N LYS A 16 -13.34 40.99 -16.88
CA LYS A 16 -12.64 39.91 -16.17
C LYS A 16 -11.35 39.58 -16.92
N VAL A 17 -10.22 39.57 -16.20
CA VAL A 17 -8.93 39.16 -16.77
C VAL A 17 -8.95 37.65 -17.04
N LEU A 18 -8.72 37.27 -18.29
CA LEU A 18 -8.61 35.86 -18.72
C LEU A 18 -7.16 35.40 -18.71
N PHE A 19 -6.24 36.30 -19.09
CA PHE A 19 -4.81 36.05 -19.11
C PHE A 19 -4.07 37.36 -18.83
N SER A 20 -3.05 37.32 -17.98
CA SER A 20 -2.10 38.42 -17.86
C SER A 20 -0.69 37.91 -17.64
N ALA A 21 0.28 38.63 -18.19
CA ALA A 21 1.70 38.36 -18.00
C ALA A 21 2.46 39.67 -17.81
N ASP A 22 3.38 39.68 -16.85
CA ASP A 22 4.36 40.74 -16.65
C ASP A 22 5.73 40.12 -16.28
N GLY A 23 6.67 40.95 -15.82
CA GLY A 23 8.01 40.48 -15.45
C GLY A 23 8.07 39.60 -14.19
N SER A 24 6.97 39.47 -13.44
CA SER A 24 6.91 38.74 -12.17
C SER A 24 6.07 37.48 -12.23
N GLU A 25 4.94 37.51 -12.93
CA GLU A 25 4.01 36.38 -12.95
C GLU A 25 3.20 36.26 -14.24
N VAL A 26 2.62 35.08 -14.41
CA VAL A 26 1.58 34.82 -15.42
C VAL A 26 0.34 34.32 -14.69
N MET A 27 -0.77 35.02 -14.86
CA MET A 27 -2.07 34.63 -14.31
C MET A 27 -3.00 34.16 -15.43
N VAL A 28 -3.68 33.04 -15.18
CA VAL A 28 -4.75 32.51 -16.03
C VAL A 28 -6.04 32.57 -15.23
N GLY A 29 -6.94 33.47 -15.62
CA GLY A 29 -8.24 33.69 -14.97
C GLY A 29 -9.40 32.96 -15.65
N ALA A 30 -9.10 32.16 -16.68
CA ALA A 30 -10.09 31.30 -17.34
C ALA A 30 -10.50 30.13 -16.41
N ASP A 31 -11.77 29.75 -16.46
CA ASP A 31 -12.30 28.69 -15.60
C ASP A 31 -11.74 27.30 -15.97
N ILE A 32 -11.30 27.13 -17.22
CA ILE A 32 -10.72 25.90 -17.75
C ILE A 32 -9.43 26.23 -18.50
N LEU A 33 -8.31 25.67 -18.04
CA LEU A 33 -7.05 25.63 -18.76
C LEU A 33 -6.81 24.20 -19.26
N ARG A 34 -6.77 24.01 -20.58
CA ARG A 34 -6.44 22.73 -21.21
C ARG A 34 -5.01 22.75 -21.72
N VAL A 35 -4.20 21.78 -21.30
CA VAL A 35 -2.85 21.56 -21.84
C VAL A 35 -2.89 20.32 -22.73
N THR A 36 -2.95 20.53 -24.04
CA THR A 36 -3.12 19.45 -25.04
C THR A 36 -1.82 19.07 -25.75
N GLY A 37 -0.69 19.66 -25.37
CA GLY A 37 0.62 19.28 -25.91
C GLY A 37 0.96 17.84 -25.55
N THR A 38 1.57 17.10 -26.47
CA THR A 38 1.94 15.68 -26.28
C THR A 38 2.89 15.45 -25.10
N GLY A 39 3.69 16.46 -24.72
CA GLY A 39 4.56 16.44 -23.55
C GLY A 39 3.88 16.82 -22.23
N GLY A 40 2.60 17.17 -22.25
CA GLY A 40 1.88 17.66 -21.07
C GLY A 40 2.43 18.99 -20.54
N ALA A 41 2.34 19.17 -19.22
CA ALA A 41 2.90 20.31 -18.50
C ALA A 41 3.96 19.82 -17.50
N ILE A 42 5.06 20.57 -17.38
CA ILE A 42 6.08 20.35 -16.36
C ILE A 42 5.97 21.48 -15.34
N PHE A 43 5.81 21.11 -14.07
CA PHE A 43 5.77 22.05 -12.97
C PHE A 43 7.06 21.91 -12.15
N GLY A 44 7.89 22.95 -12.13
CA GLY A 44 9.15 22.96 -11.37
C GLY A 44 8.99 23.22 -9.87
N GLY A 45 7.77 23.48 -9.42
CA GLY A 45 7.44 23.83 -8.03
C GLY A 45 6.18 23.12 -7.52
N ALA A 46 5.67 23.62 -6.40
CA ALA A 46 4.45 23.09 -5.80
C ALA A 46 3.22 23.44 -6.64
N ILE A 47 2.30 22.47 -6.77
CA ILE A 47 0.98 22.68 -7.33
C ILE A 47 -0.01 22.61 -6.18
N GLN A 48 -0.78 23.68 -5.99
CA GLN A 48 -1.90 23.69 -5.06
C GLN A 48 -3.20 23.52 -5.84
N THR A 49 -3.89 22.41 -5.63
CA THR A 49 -5.19 22.12 -6.25
C THR A 49 -6.08 21.38 -5.25
N PRO A 50 -7.39 21.66 -5.21
CA PRO A 50 -8.32 20.95 -4.34
C PRO A 50 -8.61 19.52 -4.81
N LEU A 51 -8.46 19.23 -6.10
CA LEU A 51 -8.82 17.93 -6.67
C LEU A 51 -7.87 17.58 -7.82
N ILE A 52 -7.40 16.34 -7.80
CA ILE A 52 -6.74 15.69 -8.93
C ILE A 52 -7.62 14.51 -9.31
N ARG A 53 -8.06 14.47 -10.57
CA ARG A 53 -8.88 13.39 -11.11
C ARG A 53 -8.46 13.09 -12.54
N ALA A 54 -8.59 11.83 -12.95
CA ALA A 54 -8.50 11.48 -14.37
C ALA A 54 -9.82 11.81 -15.09
N ASP A 55 -9.76 11.86 -16.42
CA ASP A 55 -10.93 11.88 -17.27
C ASP A 55 -11.70 10.55 -17.21
N SER A 56 -12.99 10.58 -17.55
CA SER A 56 -13.84 9.40 -17.52
C SER A 56 -13.25 8.27 -18.39
N GLY A 57 -13.10 7.08 -17.81
CA GLY A 57 -12.54 5.91 -18.50
C GLY A 57 -11.02 5.84 -18.54
N ASN A 58 -10.31 6.81 -17.95
CA ASN A 58 -8.84 6.80 -17.86
C ASN A 58 -8.39 6.61 -16.40
N ASP A 59 -7.20 6.05 -16.23
CA ASP A 59 -6.58 5.89 -14.92
C ASP A 59 -5.87 7.17 -14.47
N LEU A 60 -6.00 7.49 -13.18
CA LEU A 60 -5.14 8.49 -12.54
C LEU A 60 -3.85 7.82 -12.06
N ARG A 61 -2.74 8.07 -12.75
CA ARG A 61 -1.43 7.51 -12.40
C ARG A 61 -0.54 8.57 -11.76
N LEU A 62 -0.10 8.30 -10.53
CA LEU A 62 0.94 9.08 -9.85
C LEU A 62 2.19 8.21 -9.75
N GLU A 63 3.30 8.65 -10.35
CA GLU A 63 4.53 7.85 -10.42
C GLU A 63 5.80 8.65 -10.18
N SER A 64 6.82 7.99 -9.62
CA SER A 64 8.18 8.49 -9.51
C SER A 64 9.15 7.38 -9.95
N PRO A 65 9.53 7.32 -11.24
CA PRO A 65 10.27 6.18 -11.79
C PRO A 65 11.68 5.99 -11.20
N THR A 66 12.34 7.07 -10.80
CA THR A 66 13.75 7.06 -10.38
C THR A 66 13.97 7.37 -8.91
N ARG A 67 12.92 7.82 -8.21
CA ARG A 67 13.01 8.31 -6.84
C ARG A 67 11.81 7.83 -6.03
N SER A 68 11.35 8.66 -5.10
CA SER A 68 10.26 8.32 -4.18
C SER A 68 9.01 9.12 -4.48
N LEU A 69 7.86 8.44 -4.49
CA LEU A 69 6.55 9.08 -4.35
C LEU A 69 6.15 9.06 -2.87
N LYS A 70 5.75 10.19 -2.31
CA LYS A 70 5.31 10.32 -0.91
C LYS A 70 3.95 11.01 -0.86
N VAL A 71 2.99 10.40 -0.16
CA VAL A 71 1.67 10.98 0.11
C VAL A 71 1.58 11.27 1.61
N ARG A 72 1.26 12.51 1.98
CA ARG A 72 1.19 12.96 3.37
C ARG A 72 -0.04 13.84 3.54
N GLY A 73 -0.76 13.63 4.63
CA GLY A 73 -1.87 14.49 5.05
C GLY A 73 -1.74 14.80 6.54
N PRO A 74 -1.84 16.07 6.97
CA PRO A 74 -1.76 16.44 8.40
C PRO A 74 -2.79 15.71 9.27
N MET A 75 -3.98 15.46 8.71
CA MET A 75 -5.08 14.73 9.34
C MET A 75 -5.09 13.24 8.98
N GLY A 76 -4.12 12.76 8.21
CA GLY A 76 -4.08 11.40 7.67
C GLY A 76 -4.37 11.33 6.17
N VAL A 77 -4.34 10.10 5.64
CA VAL A 77 -4.62 9.76 4.24
C VAL A 77 -5.56 8.56 4.25
N ALA A 78 -6.76 8.70 3.67
CA ALA A 78 -7.69 7.61 3.45
C ALA A 78 -7.47 7.03 2.04
N ILE A 79 -7.43 5.69 1.93
CA ILE A 79 -7.34 4.97 0.66
C ILE A 79 -8.53 4.03 0.60
N GLU A 80 -9.45 4.28 -0.32
CA GLU A 80 -10.74 3.60 -0.41
C GLU A 80 -11.02 3.20 -1.86
N SER A 81 -11.70 2.06 -2.03
CA SER A 81 -12.17 1.58 -3.33
C SER A 81 -13.64 1.21 -3.25
N ARG A 82 -14.47 1.79 -4.13
CA ARG A 82 -15.93 1.57 -4.12
C ARG A 82 -16.37 0.30 -4.86
N ALA A 83 -15.60 -0.10 -5.87
CA ALA A 83 -16.02 -1.16 -6.81
C ALA A 83 -14.87 -2.11 -7.21
N GLY A 84 -13.64 -1.88 -6.73
CA GLY A 84 -12.47 -2.69 -7.06
C GLY A 84 -11.67 -3.07 -5.82
N ASP A 85 -10.53 -3.71 -6.03
CA ASP A 85 -9.58 -4.03 -4.97
C ASP A 85 -8.64 -2.86 -4.66
N ILE A 86 -7.95 -2.98 -3.53
CA ILE A 86 -6.75 -2.18 -3.23
C ILE A 86 -5.60 -3.19 -3.16
N SER A 87 -4.66 -3.08 -4.09
CA SER A 87 -3.47 -3.93 -4.12
C SER A 87 -2.21 -3.10 -3.83
N ALA A 88 -1.31 -3.69 -3.03
CA ALA A 88 0.00 -3.14 -2.75
C ALA A 88 1.04 -4.23 -3.01
N SER A 89 2.04 -3.91 -3.82
CA SER A 89 3.14 -4.82 -4.16
C SER A 89 4.48 -4.10 -4.00
N CYS A 90 5.49 -4.85 -3.59
CA CYS A 90 6.85 -4.35 -3.37
C CYS A 90 7.86 -5.41 -3.81
N LEU A 91 9.03 -4.96 -4.27
CA LEU A 91 10.13 -5.87 -4.60
C LEU A 91 10.84 -6.39 -3.34
N THR A 92 11.02 -5.52 -2.34
CA THR A 92 11.75 -5.83 -1.12
C THR A 92 10.81 -5.90 0.09
N ASP A 93 10.46 -4.74 0.66
CA ASP A 93 9.79 -4.65 1.96
C ASP A 93 8.52 -3.81 1.88
N LEU A 94 7.42 -4.36 2.40
CA LEU A 94 6.21 -3.60 2.72
C LEU A 94 6.22 -3.25 4.21
N LYS A 95 6.38 -1.97 4.53
CA LYS A 95 6.43 -1.50 5.93
C LYS A 95 5.09 -0.91 6.35
N LEU A 96 4.41 -1.59 7.28
CA LEU A 96 3.26 -1.05 8.02
C LEU A 96 3.71 -0.71 9.43
N GLN A 97 3.61 0.56 9.84
CA GLN A 97 4.06 1.01 11.15
C GLN A 97 3.03 1.96 11.77
N SER A 98 2.65 1.68 13.02
CA SER A 98 1.90 2.60 13.87
C SER A 98 2.80 3.06 15.01
N LEU A 99 2.84 4.37 15.29
CA LEU A 99 3.72 4.94 16.34
C LEU A 99 3.12 4.82 17.74
N ALA A 100 1.79 4.92 17.84
CA ALA A 100 1.08 4.92 19.13
C ALA A 100 -0.17 4.03 19.13
N GLY A 101 -0.60 3.53 17.96
CA GLY A 101 -1.82 2.75 17.83
C GLY A 101 -1.57 1.33 17.35
N THR A 102 -2.59 0.73 16.76
CA THR A 102 -2.58 -0.66 16.27
C THR A 102 -2.65 -0.74 14.76
N ILE A 103 -2.18 -1.84 14.19
CA ILE A 103 -2.48 -2.25 12.81
C ILE A 103 -3.64 -3.23 12.88
N ARG A 104 -4.79 -2.88 12.31
CA ARG A 104 -6.00 -3.72 12.31
C ARG A 104 -6.22 -4.30 10.93
N LEU A 105 -6.38 -5.62 10.86
CA LEU A 105 -6.82 -6.36 9.68
C LEU A 105 -8.22 -6.89 9.98
N ASP A 106 -9.24 -6.30 9.37
CA ASP A 106 -10.64 -6.62 9.63
C ASP A 106 -11.26 -7.23 8.37
N SER A 107 -11.30 -8.56 8.32
CA SER A 107 -11.82 -9.32 7.19
C SER A 107 -12.31 -10.69 7.66
N SER A 108 -13.15 -11.34 6.85
CA SER A 108 -13.57 -12.73 7.08
C SER A 108 -12.42 -13.73 6.91
N SER A 109 -11.37 -13.38 6.16
CA SER A 109 -10.18 -14.22 5.95
C SER A 109 -8.93 -13.38 5.77
N VAL A 110 -7.84 -13.78 6.43
CA VAL A 110 -6.49 -13.23 6.24
C VAL A 110 -5.60 -14.35 5.71
N ILE A 111 -5.00 -14.14 4.53
CA ILE A 111 -4.20 -15.16 3.85
C ILE A 111 -2.72 -14.80 3.97
N LEU A 112 -1.96 -15.67 4.64
CA LEU A 112 -0.51 -15.59 4.74
C LEU A 112 0.07 -16.81 4.01
N PRO A 113 0.33 -16.72 2.70
CA PRO A 113 0.78 -17.87 1.93
C PRO A 113 2.21 -18.24 2.30
N ARG A 114 2.57 -19.51 2.05
CA ARG A 114 3.94 -20.02 2.17
C ARG A 114 4.54 -19.96 3.60
N LEU A 115 3.69 -19.97 4.63
CA LEU A 115 4.15 -20.24 5.99
C LEU A 115 4.72 -21.65 6.07
N LYS A 116 5.89 -21.79 6.67
CA LYS A 116 6.47 -23.11 6.97
C LYS A 116 5.66 -23.77 8.08
N THR A 117 5.49 -25.09 8.01
CA THR A 117 4.90 -25.87 9.12
C THR A 117 6.00 -26.54 9.92
N ALA A 118 6.01 -26.33 11.23
CA ALA A 118 6.92 -27.00 12.15
C ALA A 118 6.64 -28.51 12.12
N LYS A 119 7.70 -29.31 11.95
CA LYS A 119 7.59 -30.77 12.07
C LYS A 119 7.47 -31.11 13.55
N ILE A 120 6.54 -32.00 13.90
CA ILE A 120 6.43 -32.55 15.25
C ILE A 120 7.77 -33.25 15.54
N LEU A 121 8.59 -32.68 16.42
CA LEU A 121 9.62 -33.46 17.09
C LEU A 121 8.86 -34.29 18.13
N PRO A 122 8.83 -35.63 18.02
CA PRO A 122 8.19 -36.44 19.04
C PRO A 122 8.88 -36.11 20.36
N MET A 123 8.15 -35.53 21.32
CA MET A 123 8.66 -35.32 22.66
C MET A 123 9.04 -36.69 23.24
N SER A 124 10.34 -36.99 23.24
CA SER A 124 10.87 -38.12 23.97
C SER A 124 10.75 -37.83 25.45
N GLY A 125 9.67 -38.29 26.07
CA GLY A 125 9.55 -38.31 27.53
C GLY A 125 8.13 -38.51 28.08
N HIS A 126 7.61 -39.74 28.03
CA HIS A 126 7.28 -40.55 29.22
C HIS A 126 6.88 -41.94 28.74
N ARG A 127 7.67 -42.96 29.11
CA ARG A 127 7.31 -44.37 28.95
C ARG A 127 6.13 -44.67 29.87
N MET A 128 4.92 -44.78 29.31
CA MET A 128 3.87 -45.59 29.91
C MET A 128 3.71 -46.83 29.06
N SER A 129 4.24 -47.95 29.56
CA SER A 129 3.86 -49.28 29.10
C SER A 129 2.35 -49.44 29.24
N ALA A 130 1.64 -49.64 28.14
CA ALA A 130 0.34 -50.27 28.13
C ALA A 130 0.05 -50.82 26.72
N ILE A 131 0.24 -52.14 26.59
CA ILE A 131 -0.68 -53.12 25.98
C ILE A 131 -1.47 -52.61 24.75
N GLY A 132 -1.15 -53.19 23.58
CA GLY A 132 -1.99 -53.33 22.39
C GLY A 132 -3.10 -52.31 22.17
N GLY A 133 -2.84 -51.30 21.35
CA GLY A 133 -3.83 -50.37 20.83
C GLY A 133 -3.24 -49.54 19.70
N ASP A 134 -4.03 -49.34 18.65
CA ASP A 134 -3.68 -48.68 17.38
C ASP A 134 -2.76 -47.46 17.54
N ILE A 135 -1.67 -47.46 16.77
CA ILE A 135 -0.87 -46.26 16.50
C ILE A 135 -1.85 -45.24 15.89
N PRO A 136 -2.07 -44.05 16.49
CA PRO A 136 -2.91 -43.04 15.86
C PRO A 136 -2.18 -42.61 14.60
N LYS A 137 -2.63 -43.10 13.44
CA LYS A 137 -2.29 -42.49 12.15
C LYS A 137 -2.61 -40.99 12.31
N PRO A 138 -1.74 -40.07 11.87
CA PRO A 138 -2.06 -38.65 11.88
C PRO A 138 -3.40 -38.52 11.17
N ARG A 139 -4.42 -38.08 11.91
CA ARG A 139 -5.77 -37.94 11.37
C ARG A 139 -5.63 -37.05 10.14
N ARG A 140 -6.00 -37.59 8.98
CA ARG A 140 -6.19 -36.79 7.78
C ARG A 140 -7.21 -35.71 8.16
N GLY A 141 -6.81 -34.43 8.18
CA GLY A 141 -7.74 -33.31 8.32
C GLY A 141 -7.62 -32.47 9.60
N HIS A 142 -6.42 -32.04 9.98
CA HIS A 142 -6.34 -30.87 10.86
C HIS A 142 -6.45 -29.62 9.98
N GLU A 143 -7.66 -29.04 9.88
CA GLU A 143 -7.95 -27.77 9.19
C GLU A 143 -7.52 -26.53 10.02
N VAL A 144 -7.11 -26.75 11.27
CA VAL A 144 -6.76 -25.72 12.23
C VAL A 144 -5.29 -25.84 12.60
N PHE A 145 -4.59 -24.71 12.62
CA PHE A 145 -3.18 -24.58 12.99
C PHE A 145 -3.00 -23.44 13.99
N GLN A 146 -1.97 -23.55 14.82
CA GLN A 146 -1.46 -22.41 15.58
C GLN A 146 -0.57 -21.56 14.66
N LEU A 147 -0.70 -20.23 14.73
CA LEU A 147 0.21 -19.28 14.08
C LEU A 147 1.24 -18.80 15.11
N CYS A 148 2.50 -19.10 14.84
CA CYS A 148 3.63 -18.87 15.73
C CYS A 148 4.60 -17.83 15.16
N VAL A 149 5.32 -17.14 16.04
CA VAL A 149 6.32 -16.12 15.69
C VAL A 149 7.67 -16.50 16.31
N CYS A 150 8.72 -16.60 15.50
CA CYS A 150 10.09 -16.75 15.97
C CYS A 150 10.60 -15.42 16.58
N GLY A 151 11.65 -15.46 17.42
CA GLY A 151 12.25 -14.23 17.97
C GLY A 151 12.76 -13.22 16.93
N ASN A 152 12.96 -13.64 15.68
CA ASN A 152 13.32 -12.77 14.54
C ASN A 152 12.12 -12.28 13.71
N GLY A 153 10.88 -12.57 14.13
CA GLY A 153 9.67 -12.14 13.46
C GLY A 153 9.14 -13.06 12.35
N LYS A 154 9.83 -14.19 12.04
CA LYS A 154 9.31 -15.16 11.05
C LYS A 154 8.06 -15.85 11.57
N LEU A 155 7.02 -15.88 10.74
CA LEU A 155 5.78 -16.59 11.00
C LEU A 155 5.85 -18.05 10.55
N PHE A 156 5.26 -18.95 11.32
CA PHE A 156 5.16 -20.37 10.98
C PHE A 156 3.91 -21.02 11.57
N LEU A 157 3.52 -22.17 11.01
CA LEU A 157 2.38 -22.96 11.45
C LEU A 157 2.84 -24.09 12.38
N ALA A 158 2.14 -24.31 13.48
CA ALA A 158 2.31 -25.46 14.36
C ALA A 158 1.01 -26.27 14.47
N PRO A 159 1.07 -27.57 14.83
CA PRO A 159 -0.12 -28.39 15.04
C PRO A 159 -1.09 -27.74 16.05
N PRO A 160 -2.40 -27.98 15.92
CA PRO A 160 -3.38 -27.39 16.85
C PRO A 160 -3.20 -27.89 18.28
N GLU A 161 -2.75 -29.14 18.43
CA GLU A 161 -2.43 -29.78 19.71
C GLU A 161 -0.90 -29.83 19.87
N GLY A 162 -0.34 -29.05 20.79
CA GLY A 162 1.11 -29.03 21.05
C GLY A 162 1.65 -27.64 21.43
N ILE A 163 2.97 -27.56 21.63
CA ILE A 163 3.66 -26.31 21.96
C ILE A 163 4.18 -25.66 20.68
N CYS A 164 4.06 -24.33 20.62
CA CYS A 164 4.56 -23.45 19.56
C CYS A 164 6.10 -23.39 19.53
N ILE A 165 6.74 -24.48 19.06
CA ILE A 165 8.20 -24.63 19.00
C ILE A 165 8.61 -25.12 17.61
N ALA A 166 9.66 -24.54 17.05
CA ALA A 166 10.26 -24.96 15.79
C ALA A 166 11.79 -24.98 15.88
N GLY A 167 12.42 -25.82 15.06
CA GLY A 167 13.87 -25.88 14.95
C GLY A 167 14.45 -24.72 14.13
N ASN A 168 15.78 -24.70 14.03
CA ASN A 168 16.52 -23.68 13.31
C ASN A 168 16.15 -23.62 11.82
N GLU A 169 15.69 -24.70 11.21
CA GLU A 169 15.25 -24.73 9.81
C GLU A 169 14.03 -23.83 9.51
N VAL A 170 13.22 -23.52 10.52
CA VAL A 170 12.07 -22.61 10.43
C VAL A 170 12.47 -21.20 10.87
N CYS A 171 13.17 -21.09 12.01
CA CYS A 171 13.48 -19.81 12.64
C CYS A 171 14.83 -19.18 12.25
N ARG A 172 15.68 -19.82 11.45
CA ARG A 172 16.90 -19.21 10.87
C ARG A 172 16.56 -18.32 9.70
#